data_AF-A0A0W0TGA0-F1
#
_entry.id   AF-A0A0W0TGA0-F1
#
_cell.length_a   1.000
_cell.length_b   1.000
_cell.length_c   1.000
_cell.angle_alpha   90.00
_cell.angle_beta   90.00
_cell.angle_gamma   90.00
#
_symmetry.space_group_name_H-M   'P 1'
#
loop_
_entity.id
_entity.type
_entity.pdbx_description
1 polymer ?
#
loop_
_entity_poly.entity_id
_entity_poly.type
_entity_poly.pdbx_seq_one_letter_code
_entity_poly.pdbx_strand_id
1 'polypeptide(L)'
;MQTKSEDKSSIKRIKLEPPYNAGDCGYYALFTGILYLALRSEKDNGIKKTLDDSHALSEILEIMRSNTSLSNSNTTILKQMLDSLASGEWDKISYSELLDDFSNALRNRLMNSSWGRGYFKTVIQEGAWSFDHSSWSELPSFKKLENRIFDRMLEIVGNSIVEAEEAGEIRFRATLEVCKKLNENELEKMAEEVVKQHYGPGSQKVWVSRDFLEFLCQTLFSSTTLLFDEKGVEISSKGVSECHWYLDLPDDQPATALIDVANKGYMKDLRVIDRFVIVNKPIANLNEKKEALKELDQVCQSNIAEFKETLQIVQLQIKPGNELVTALGYFDKEPPDEPTISTAILPFLAEEDSLMTHYTQLVLLSKAIHQSQTKIAQLQEDIKVMKTQSSSKVTGVTGFFATTSTISHIEKDCDNSPNCS
;
A
#
# COMPACT_ATOMS: atom_id res chain seq x y z
N MET A 1 35.54 8.21 -9.29
CA MET A 1 34.57 7.17 -9.72
C MET A 1 33.37 7.25 -8.79
N GLN A 2 32.27 7.85 -9.26
CA GLN A 2 31.00 7.86 -8.54
C GLN A 2 30.28 6.55 -8.85
N THR A 3 30.16 5.68 -7.87
CA THR A 3 29.24 4.55 -7.90
C THR A 3 27.82 5.14 -7.92
N LYS A 4 27.17 5.05 -9.09
CA LYS A 4 25.72 5.26 -9.22
C LYS A 4 25.03 4.30 -8.25
N SER A 5 24.21 4.84 -7.36
CA SER A 5 23.31 4.06 -6.55
C SER A 5 22.37 3.28 -7.47
N GLU A 6 22.51 1.96 -7.51
CA GLU A 6 21.47 1.09 -8.05
C GLU A 6 20.20 1.35 -7.24
N ASP A 7 19.17 1.86 -7.92
CA ASP A 7 17.85 2.10 -7.35
C ASP A 7 17.35 0.79 -6.72
N LYS A 8 17.18 0.79 -5.39
CA LYS A 8 16.62 -0.33 -4.63
C LYS A 8 15.17 -0.58 -5.08
N SER A 9 14.99 -1.39 -6.11
CA SER A 9 13.69 -1.75 -6.70
C SER A 9 12.81 -2.59 -5.78
N SER A 10 13.38 -3.06 -4.66
CA SER A 10 12.76 -3.96 -3.70
C SER A 10 12.97 -3.47 -2.27
N ILE A 11 11.90 -3.39 -1.49
CA ILE A 11 11.96 -3.09 -0.05
C ILE A 11 11.69 -4.41 0.69
N LYS A 12 12.68 -4.87 1.48
CA LYS A 12 12.49 -5.99 2.40
C LYS A 12 11.62 -5.53 3.57
N ARG A 13 10.65 -6.36 3.94
CA ARG A 13 9.68 -6.08 5.00
C ARG A 13 9.51 -7.27 5.90
N ILE A 14 9.09 -7.00 7.12
CA ILE A 14 8.69 -7.98 8.11
C ILE A 14 7.25 -7.73 8.52
N LYS A 15 6.51 -8.81 8.74
CA LYS A 15 5.17 -8.77 9.30
C LYS A 15 5.20 -9.17 10.76
N LEU A 16 4.76 -8.26 11.62
CA LEU A 16 4.70 -8.46 13.05
C LEU A 16 3.27 -8.75 13.50
N GLU A 17 3.15 -9.67 14.43
CA GLU A 17 1.93 -10.02 15.14
C GLU A 17 2.12 -9.61 16.61
N PRO A 18 1.51 -8.49 17.04
CA PRO A 18 1.38 -8.16 18.46
C PRO A 18 0.53 -9.21 19.21
N PRO A 19 0.57 -9.23 20.56
CA PRO A 19 -0.23 -10.16 21.35
C PRO A 19 -1.71 -10.14 20.97
N TYR A 20 -2.29 -11.32 20.85
CA TYR A 20 -3.74 -11.43 20.67
C TYR A 20 -4.44 -11.11 21.98
N ASN A 21 -5.15 -9.98 22.00
CA ASN A 21 -6.10 -9.64 23.05
C ASN A 21 -7.37 -9.16 22.37
N ALA A 22 -8.47 -9.92 22.55
CA ALA A 22 -9.73 -9.67 21.88
C ALA A 22 -10.15 -8.21 22.12
N GLY A 23 -10.32 -7.44 21.04
CA GLY A 23 -10.70 -6.02 21.08
C GLY A 23 -9.64 -5.01 21.56
N ASP A 24 -8.40 -5.43 21.84
CA ASP A 24 -7.28 -4.52 22.12
C ASP A 24 -6.13 -4.61 21.11
N CYS A 25 -6.03 -5.69 20.35
CA CYS A 25 -4.91 -5.90 19.42
C CYS A 25 -4.73 -4.80 18.36
N GLY A 26 -5.80 -4.06 17.99
CA GLY A 26 -5.66 -2.88 17.11
C GLY A 26 -4.95 -1.71 17.80
N TYR A 27 -5.23 -1.48 19.08
CA TYR A 27 -4.48 -0.50 19.89
C TYR A 27 -3.04 -0.96 20.12
N TYR A 28 -2.83 -2.28 20.24
CA TYR A 28 -1.48 -2.82 20.34
C TYR A 28 -0.69 -2.61 19.06
N ALA A 29 -1.26 -2.92 17.89
CA ALA A 29 -0.61 -2.66 16.60
C ALA A 29 -0.26 -1.17 16.43
N LEU A 30 -1.18 -0.28 16.82
CA LEU A 30 -0.96 1.15 16.85
C LEU A 30 0.26 1.50 17.72
N PHE A 31 0.31 1.03 18.97
CA PHE A 31 1.40 1.35 19.87
C PHE A 31 2.73 0.71 19.49
N THR A 32 2.73 -0.53 19.01
CA THR A 32 3.91 -1.18 18.42
C THR A 32 4.48 -0.33 17.28
N GLY A 33 3.61 0.22 16.42
CA GLY A 33 4.00 1.17 15.37
C GLY A 33 4.63 2.45 15.93
N ILE A 34 4.06 3.01 17.00
CA ILE A 34 4.59 4.21 17.68
C ILE A 34 5.99 3.95 18.26
N LEU A 35 6.20 2.80 18.91
CA LEU A 35 7.50 2.41 19.44
C LEU A 35 8.54 2.23 18.32
N TYR A 36 8.16 1.63 17.19
CA TYR A 36 9.02 1.56 16.01
C TYR A 36 9.40 2.96 15.49
N LEU A 37 8.43 3.87 15.38
CA LEU A 37 8.69 5.25 14.94
C LEU A 37 9.63 5.98 15.91
N ALA A 38 9.52 5.73 17.22
CA ALA A 38 10.43 6.31 18.21
C ALA A 38 11.88 5.85 17.99
N LEU A 39 12.12 4.56 17.70
CA LEU A 39 13.45 4.05 17.33
C LEU A 39 13.94 4.67 16.00
N ARG A 40 13.05 4.76 15.00
CA ARG A 40 13.38 5.33 13.69
C ARG A 40 13.71 6.83 13.76
N SER A 41 13.15 7.56 14.72
CA SER A 41 13.37 8.99 14.94
C SER A 41 14.84 9.39 15.14
N GLU A 42 15.73 8.45 15.45
CA GLU A 42 17.18 8.67 15.55
C GLU A 42 17.83 9.07 14.23
N LYS A 43 17.25 8.58 13.12
CA LYS A 43 17.78 8.78 11.78
C LYS A 43 16.85 9.63 10.92
N ASP A 44 15.68 10.00 11.44
CA ASP A 44 14.64 10.72 10.71
C ASP A 44 14.07 11.87 11.56
N ASN A 45 14.59 13.08 11.30
CA ASN A 45 14.14 14.30 11.98
C ASN A 45 12.68 14.64 11.70
N GLY A 46 12.13 14.21 10.56
CA GLY A 46 10.72 14.42 10.21
C GLY A 46 9.82 13.62 11.16
N ILE A 47 10.12 12.33 11.32
CA ILE A 47 9.41 11.45 12.27
C ILE A 47 9.58 11.96 13.70
N LYS A 48 10.80 12.34 14.09
CA LYS A 48 11.05 12.89 15.43
C LYS A 48 10.14 14.09 15.71
N LYS A 49 10.11 15.05 14.78
CA LYS A 49 9.28 16.23 14.89
C LYS A 49 7.78 15.88 14.97
N THR A 50 7.29 15.00 14.10
CA THR A 50 5.89 14.56 14.14
C THR A 50 5.49 13.95 15.48
N LEU A 51 6.36 13.14 16.07
CA LEU A 51 6.11 12.55 17.39
C LEU A 51 6.16 13.59 18.51
N ASP A 52 7.18 14.45 18.55
CA ASP A 52 7.37 15.44 19.61
C ASP A 52 6.35 16.59 19.54
N ASP A 53 5.87 16.97 18.35
CA ASP A 53 4.84 18.02 18.16
C ASP A 53 3.42 17.51 18.48
N SER A 54 3.24 16.20 18.70
CA SER A 54 1.94 15.62 18.99
C SER A 54 1.49 15.83 20.44
N HIS A 55 0.62 16.83 20.65
CA HIS A 55 -0.05 17.04 21.93
C HIS A 55 -0.95 15.86 22.33
N ALA A 56 -1.65 15.28 21.36
CA ALA A 56 -2.53 14.13 21.57
C ALA A 56 -1.74 12.92 22.10
N LEU A 57 -0.56 12.64 21.55
CA LEU A 57 0.30 11.58 22.06
C LEU A 57 0.84 11.92 23.45
N SER A 58 1.27 13.16 23.69
CA SER A 58 1.72 13.59 25.03
C SER A 58 0.66 13.34 26.09
N GLU A 59 -0.60 13.67 25.79
CA GLU A 59 -1.74 13.43 26.67
C GLU A 59 -1.99 11.95 26.99
N ILE A 60 -1.72 11.04 26.05
CA ILE A 60 -1.76 9.59 26.30
C ILE A 60 -0.59 9.18 27.19
N LEU A 61 0.62 9.60 26.83
CA LEU A 61 1.85 9.20 27.54
C LEU A 61 1.87 9.70 28.98
N GLU A 62 1.30 10.87 29.27
CA GLU A 62 1.24 11.44 30.62
C GLU A 62 0.39 10.60 31.60
N ILE A 63 -0.66 9.94 31.10
CA ILE A 63 -1.57 9.15 31.94
C ILE A 63 -1.19 7.67 32.02
N MET A 64 -0.24 7.21 31.21
CA MET A 64 0.32 5.87 31.28
C MET A 64 1.09 5.70 32.59
N ARG A 65 0.77 4.67 33.38
CA ARG A 65 1.48 4.34 34.62
C ARG A 65 2.95 3.99 34.39
N SER A 66 3.24 3.46 33.22
CA SER A 66 4.58 3.06 32.76
C SER A 66 5.46 4.25 32.43
N ASN A 67 4.89 5.45 32.31
CA ASN A 67 5.66 6.66 32.13
C ASN A 67 6.22 7.13 33.49
N THR A 68 7.50 6.89 33.69
CA THR A 68 8.26 7.37 34.87
C THR A 68 9.11 8.60 34.55
N SER A 69 8.99 9.14 33.33
CA SER A 69 9.81 10.24 32.84
C SER A 69 9.28 11.61 33.26
N LEU A 70 10.20 12.55 33.48
CA LEU A 70 9.91 13.99 33.61
C LEU A 70 10.18 14.76 32.30
N SER A 71 10.33 14.05 31.17
CA SER A 71 10.60 14.67 29.88
C SER A 71 9.34 15.23 29.24
N ASN A 72 9.45 16.37 28.56
CA ASN A 72 8.39 16.92 27.72
C ASN A 72 8.47 16.43 26.25
N SER A 73 9.45 15.59 25.92
CA SER A 73 9.62 15.03 24.58
C SER A 73 9.03 13.63 24.50
N ASN A 74 8.00 13.46 23.66
CA ASN A 74 7.35 12.17 23.41
C ASN A 74 8.37 11.12 22.94
N THR A 75 9.29 11.48 22.03
CA THR A 75 10.32 10.55 21.56
C THR A 75 11.25 10.09 22.68
N THR A 76 11.57 10.97 23.62
CA THR A 76 12.39 10.63 24.79
C THR A 76 11.64 9.71 25.75
N ILE A 77 10.36 9.99 26.03
CA ILE A 77 9.52 9.14 26.88
C ILE A 77 9.42 7.72 26.29
N LEU A 78 9.09 7.61 25.00
CA LEU A 78 8.93 6.32 24.31
C LEU A 78 10.23 5.50 24.32
N LYS A 79 11.39 6.15 24.13
CA LYS A 79 12.69 5.47 24.22
C LYS A 79 13.02 5.01 25.63
N GLN A 80 12.70 5.80 26.64
CA GLN A 80 12.88 5.38 28.02
C GLN A 80 11.97 4.20 28.38
N MET A 81 10.75 4.14 27.84
CA MET A 81 9.91 2.95 27.95
C MET A 81 10.56 1.72 27.31
N LEU A 82 11.19 1.87 26.14
CA LEU A 82 11.95 0.79 25.49
C LEU A 82 13.20 0.39 26.29
N ASP A 83 13.90 1.34 26.90
CA ASP A 83 15.05 1.06 27.76
C ASP A 83 14.63 0.33 29.05
N SER A 84 13.49 0.68 29.63
CA SER A 84 12.88 -0.03 30.76
C SER A 84 12.48 -1.46 30.38
N LEU A 85 11.90 -1.65 29.19
CA LEU A 85 11.69 -2.97 28.60
C LEU A 85 13.01 -3.70 28.30
N ALA A 86 14.14 -3.02 28.27
CA ALA A 86 15.45 -3.62 28.05
C ALA A 86 16.23 -3.88 29.35
N SER A 87 15.72 -3.45 30.51
CA SER A 87 16.43 -3.56 31.79
C SER A 87 16.59 -5.03 32.23
N GLY A 88 17.62 -5.29 33.05
CA GLY A 88 17.83 -6.59 33.69
C GLY A 88 17.24 -6.66 35.09
N GLU A 89 16.43 -5.68 35.47
CA GLU A 89 15.86 -5.54 36.81
C GLU A 89 14.64 -6.46 36.96
N TRP A 90 14.36 -6.88 38.20
CA TRP A 90 13.33 -7.89 38.50
C TRP A 90 11.92 -7.31 38.46
N ASP A 91 11.78 -5.99 38.60
CA ASP A 91 10.54 -5.19 38.53
C ASP A 91 10.30 -4.62 37.13
N LYS A 92 10.98 -5.17 36.13
CA LYS A 92 10.83 -4.81 34.73
C LYS A 92 9.38 -4.93 34.27
N ILE A 93 8.90 -3.88 33.62
CA ILE A 93 7.64 -3.91 32.86
C ILE A 93 7.74 -4.88 31.69
N SER A 94 6.74 -5.73 31.48
CA SER A 94 6.61 -6.58 30.30
C SER A 94 6.06 -5.83 29.10
N TYR A 95 6.30 -6.37 27.90
CA TYR A 95 5.78 -5.77 26.68
C TYR A 95 4.24 -5.72 26.68
N SER A 96 3.59 -6.80 27.14
CA SER A 96 2.14 -6.85 27.29
C SER A 96 1.60 -5.82 28.29
N GLU A 97 2.26 -5.61 29.43
CA GLU A 97 1.84 -4.61 30.42
C GLU A 97 1.91 -3.19 29.85
N LEU A 98 2.96 -2.89 29.08
CA LEU A 98 3.10 -1.60 28.42
C LEU A 98 1.99 -1.38 27.36
N LEU A 99 1.67 -2.41 26.58
CA LEU A 99 0.57 -2.38 25.61
C LEU A 99 -0.80 -2.19 26.27
N ASP A 100 -1.04 -2.87 27.39
CA ASP A 100 -2.26 -2.74 28.20
C ASP A 100 -2.39 -1.33 28.79
N ASP A 101 -1.31 -0.78 29.32
CA ASP A 101 -1.30 0.57 29.87
C ASP A 101 -1.59 1.62 28.80
N PHE A 102 -1.02 1.47 27.59
CA PHE A 102 -1.36 2.33 26.45
C PHE A 102 -2.83 2.19 26.04
N SER A 103 -3.34 0.95 25.89
CA SER A 103 -4.74 0.73 25.53
C SER A 103 -5.68 1.38 26.55
N ASN A 104 -5.42 1.18 27.84
CA ASN A 104 -6.20 1.79 28.91
C ASN A 104 -6.13 3.33 28.89
N ALA A 105 -4.94 3.90 28.67
CA ALA A 105 -4.75 5.34 28.53
C ALA A 105 -5.58 5.90 27.35
N LEU A 106 -5.52 5.23 26.19
CA LEU A 106 -6.26 5.63 25.01
C LEU A 106 -7.78 5.52 25.21
N ARG A 107 -8.26 4.43 25.81
CA ARG A 107 -9.68 4.22 26.16
C ARG A 107 -10.17 5.28 27.16
N ASN A 108 -9.36 5.63 28.16
CA ASN A 108 -9.65 6.72 29.08
C ASN A 108 -9.80 8.06 28.34
N ARG A 109 -8.95 8.32 27.35
CA ARG A 109 -8.99 9.56 26.56
C ARG A 109 -10.18 9.59 25.62
N LEU A 110 -10.56 8.47 25.01
CA LEU A 110 -11.79 8.36 24.23
C LEU A 110 -13.03 8.71 25.06
N MET A 111 -13.09 8.26 26.32
CA MET A 111 -14.21 8.52 27.22
C MET A 111 -14.27 9.99 27.68
N ASN A 112 -13.11 10.57 28.02
CA ASN A 112 -13.05 11.89 28.67
C ASN A 112 -12.82 13.07 27.71
N SER A 113 -12.62 12.82 26.41
CA SER A 113 -12.37 13.86 25.40
C SER A 113 -13.50 13.96 24.38
N SER A 114 -13.34 14.85 23.40
CA SER A 114 -14.21 14.92 22.23
C SER A 114 -13.83 13.92 21.13
N TRP A 115 -12.70 13.20 21.25
CA TRP A 115 -12.15 12.36 20.17
C TRP A 115 -13.15 11.27 19.77
N GLY A 116 -13.54 10.43 20.74
CA GLY A 116 -14.50 9.34 20.49
C GLY A 116 -15.86 9.88 20.06
N ARG A 117 -16.35 10.93 20.74
CA ARG A 117 -17.66 11.54 20.44
C ARG A 117 -17.76 12.01 18.99
N GLY A 118 -16.78 12.76 18.48
CA GLY A 118 -16.80 13.27 17.11
C GLY A 118 -16.85 12.16 16.07
N TYR A 119 -16.02 11.12 16.23
CA TYR A 119 -15.99 9.97 15.32
C TYR A 119 -17.33 9.23 15.32
N PHE A 120 -17.82 8.81 16.50
CA PHE A 120 -19.03 7.99 16.58
C PHE A 120 -20.30 8.75 16.20
N LYS A 121 -20.37 10.07 16.42
CA LYS A 121 -21.47 10.89 15.89
C LYS A 121 -21.58 10.79 14.38
N THR A 122 -20.44 10.81 13.68
CA THR A 122 -20.41 10.69 12.21
C THR A 122 -20.90 9.32 11.77
N VAL A 123 -20.39 8.24 12.38
CA VAL A 123 -20.83 6.85 12.12
C VAL A 123 -22.33 6.67 12.35
N ILE A 124 -22.87 7.26 13.42
CA ILE A 124 -24.29 7.22 13.76
C ILE A 124 -25.12 7.97 12.71
N GLN A 125 -24.69 9.19 12.37
CA GLN A 125 -25.41 10.07 11.45
C GLN A 125 -25.44 9.52 10.01
N GLU A 126 -24.39 8.81 9.59
CA GLU A 126 -24.32 8.11 8.31
C GLU A 126 -25.13 6.81 8.26
N GLY A 127 -25.54 6.28 9.43
CA GLY A 127 -26.28 5.02 9.53
C GLY A 127 -25.42 3.75 9.37
N ALA A 128 -24.10 3.90 9.24
CA ALA A 128 -23.16 2.79 9.04
C ALA A 128 -23.18 1.76 10.18
N TRP A 129 -23.48 2.20 11.40
CA TRP A 129 -23.61 1.33 12.57
C TRP A 129 -24.59 0.16 12.41
N SER A 130 -25.62 0.31 11.57
CA SER A 130 -26.64 -0.73 11.38
C SER A 130 -26.12 -1.99 10.67
N PHE A 131 -24.98 -1.89 9.98
CA PHE A 131 -24.32 -3.01 9.30
C PHE A 131 -23.04 -3.40 10.03
N ASP A 132 -22.22 -2.43 10.41
CA ASP A 132 -20.86 -2.66 10.89
C ASP A 132 -20.79 -2.90 12.41
N HIS A 133 -21.86 -2.54 13.13
CA HIS A 133 -21.89 -2.52 14.60
C HIS A 133 -23.23 -3.03 15.16
N SER A 134 -23.65 -4.23 14.73
CA SER A 134 -24.93 -4.83 15.14
C SER A 134 -25.15 -4.90 16.66
N SER A 135 -24.09 -5.03 17.46
CA SER A 135 -24.16 -5.04 18.93
C SER A 135 -24.67 -3.71 19.52
N TRP A 136 -24.54 -2.59 18.80
CA TRP A 136 -25.04 -1.30 19.28
C TRP A 136 -26.57 -1.27 19.36
N SER A 137 -27.27 -2.11 18.60
CA SER A 137 -28.73 -2.25 18.66
C SER A 137 -29.25 -2.64 20.05
N GLU A 138 -28.39 -3.19 20.92
CA GLU A 138 -28.74 -3.55 22.28
C GLU A 138 -28.82 -2.33 23.22
N LEU A 139 -28.17 -1.23 22.83
CA LEU A 139 -28.09 -0.01 23.62
C LEU A 139 -29.44 0.72 23.67
N PRO A 140 -29.87 1.23 24.85
CA PRO A 140 -31.11 1.97 25.01
C PRO A 140 -31.40 3.05 23.97
N SER A 141 -30.42 3.87 23.58
CA SER A 141 -30.65 4.93 22.59
C SER A 141 -30.84 4.38 21.17
N PHE A 142 -30.13 3.29 20.84
CA PHE A 142 -30.24 2.62 19.55
C PHE A 142 -31.52 1.80 19.42
N LYS A 143 -32.04 1.21 20.51
CA LYS A 143 -33.39 0.61 20.52
C LYS A 143 -34.47 1.63 20.18
N LYS A 144 -34.37 2.84 20.73
CA LYS A 144 -35.28 3.95 20.38
C LYS A 144 -35.10 4.39 18.93
N LEU A 145 -33.87 4.40 18.42
CA LEU A 145 -33.57 4.71 17.03
C LEU A 145 -34.15 3.66 16.08
N GLU A 146 -33.98 2.37 16.36
CA GLU A 146 -34.55 1.26 15.61
C GLU A 146 -36.08 1.34 15.56
N ASN A 147 -36.76 1.70 16.66
CA ASN A 147 -38.20 1.93 16.64
C ASN A 147 -38.59 3.07 15.69
N ARG A 148 -37.84 4.19 15.68
CA ARG A 148 -38.08 5.30 14.74
C ARG A 148 -37.83 4.89 13.29
N ILE A 149 -36.83 4.04 13.05
CA ILE A 149 -36.56 3.47 11.72
C ILE A 149 -37.73 2.58 11.29
N PHE A 150 -38.21 1.70 12.18
CA PHE A 150 -39.35 0.84 11.91
C PHE A 150 -40.64 1.63 11.63
N ASP A 151 -40.94 2.64 12.44
CA ASP A 151 -42.08 3.54 12.20
C ASP A 151 -41.96 4.20 10.82
N ARG A 152 -40.75 4.65 10.45
CA ARG A 152 -40.50 5.25 9.14
C ARG A 152 -40.62 4.25 8.00
N MET A 153 -40.21 2.99 8.19
CA MET A 153 -40.44 1.93 7.22
C MET A 153 -41.94 1.71 7.00
N LEU A 154 -42.75 1.66 8.06
CA LEU A 154 -44.21 1.53 7.95
C LEU A 154 -44.85 2.70 7.19
N GLU A 155 -44.39 3.93 7.43
CA GLU A 155 -44.85 5.11 6.68
C GLU A 155 -44.52 5.02 5.19
N ILE A 156 -43.35 4.49 4.85
CA ILE A 156 -42.90 4.32 3.47
C ILE A 156 -43.69 3.22 2.75
N VAL A 157 -43.93 2.09 3.41
CA VAL A 157 -44.65 0.92 2.87
C VAL A 157 -46.14 1.19 2.73
N GLY A 158 -46.73 1.92 3.68
CA GLY A 158 -48.18 2.07 3.80
C GLY A 158 -48.86 0.72 3.98
N ASN A 159 -49.89 0.45 3.18
CA ASN A 159 -50.69 -0.80 3.23
C ASN A 159 -50.23 -1.86 2.22
N SER A 160 -49.05 -1.71 1.62
CA SER A 160 -48.56 -2.60 0.56
C SER A 160 -47.87 -3.83 1.14
N ILE A 161 -48.03 -4.99 0.49
CA ILE A 161 -47.18 -6.17 0.76
C ILE A 161 -45.89 -6.00 -0.03
N VAL A 162 -44.76 -6.20 0.62
CA VAL A 162 -43.43 -5.90 0.07
C VAL A 162 -42.57 -7.16 0.06
N GLU A 163 -41.85 -7.39 -1.03
CA GLU A 163 -40.91 -8.51 -1.16
C GLU A 163 -39.61 -8.25 -0.37
N ALA A 164 -38.84 -9.31 -0.11
CA ALA A 164 -37.68 -9.24 0.79
C ALA A 164 -36.59 -8.26 0.33
N GLU A 165 -36.30 -8.17 -0.97
CA GLU A 165 -35.31 -7.24 -1.53
C GLU A 165 -35.75 -5.78 -1.36
N GLU A 166 -37.01 -5.49 -1.69
CA GLU A 166 -37.60 -4.16 -1.54
C GLU A 166 -37.70 -3.75 -0.06
N ALA A 167 -37.98 -4.69 0.85
CA ALA A 167 -37.95 -4.45 2.29
C ALA A 167 -36.55 -4.04 2.79
N GLY A 168 -35.48 -4.62 2.21
CA GLY A 168 -34.10 -4.23 2.49
C GLY A 168 -33.79 -2.80 2.05
N GLU A 169 -34.21 -2.41 0.83
CA GLU A 169 -34.05 -1.05 0.32
C GLU A 169 -34.84 -0.03 1.16
N ILE A 170 -36.07 -0.39 1.55
CA ILE A 170 -36.90 0.46 2.42
C ILE A 170 -36.26 0.65 3.79
N ARG A 171 -35.71 -0.42 4.39
CA ARG A 171 -34.97 -0.32 5.65
C ARG A 171 -33.78 0.61 5.50
N PHE A 172 -32.97 0.44 4.46
CA PHE A 172 -31.81 1.29 4.19
C PHE A 172 -32.21 2.78 4.07
N ARG A 173 -33.23 3.08 3.26
CA ARG A 173 -33.76 4.44 3.11
C ARG A 173 -34.27 5.01 4.43
N ALA A 174 -35.05 4.24 5.18
CA ALA A 174 -35.57 4.67 6.48
C ALA A 174 -34.44 4.97 7.47
N THR A 175 -33.42 4.10 7.54
CA THR A 175 -32.23 4.31 8.38
C THR A 175 -31.54 5.63 8.03
N LEU A 176 -31.27 5.89 6.74
CA LEU A 176 -30.62 7.13 6.31
C LEU A 176 -31.46 8.37 6.64
N GLU A 177 -32.77 8.33 6.39
CA GLU A 177 -33.67 9.45 6.67
C GLU A 177 -33.78 9.77 8.16
N VAL A 178 -33.86 8.75 9.01
CA VAL A 178 -33.96 8.93 10.47
C VAL A 178 -32.63 9.41 11.04
N CYS A 179 -31.51 8.79 10.66
CA CYS A 179 -30.18 9.17 11.17
C CYS A 179 -29.80 10.60 10.78
N LYS A 180 -30.11 11.04 9.55
CA LYS A 180 -29.87 12.42 9.10
C LYS A 180 -30.68 13.48 9.84
N LYS A 181 -31.81 13.09 10.47
CA LYS A 181 -32.69 13.99 11.23
C LYS A 181 -32.36 14.04 12.72
N LEU A 182 -31.37 13.26 13.20
CA LEU A 182 -30.93 13.33 14.60
C LEU A 182 -30.32 14.69 14.88
N ASN A 183 -30.73 15.29 16.00
CA ASN A 183 -30.13 16.54 16.45
C ASN A 183 -28.82 16.29 17.21
N GLU A 184 -28.03 17.35 17.38
CA GLU A 184 -26.70 17.29 18.02
C GLU A 184 -26.73 16.64 19.40
N ASN A 185 -27.73 16.97 20.23
CA ASN A 185 -27.85 16.44 21.60
C ASN A 185 -28.19 14.94 21.60
N GLU A 186 -28.98 14.47 20.64
CA GLU A 186 -29.25 13.03 20.46
C GLU A 186 -27.98 12.30 20.03
N LEU A 187 -27.29 12.84 19.02
CA LEU A 187 -26.04 12.27 18.51
C LEU A 187 -24.96 12.18 19.59
N GLU A 188 -24.79 13.23 20.39
CA GLU A 188 -23.81 13.26 21.47
C GLU A 188 -24.11 12.20 22.53
N LYS A 189 -25.36 12.10 23.00
CA LYS A 189 -25.76 11.06 23.97
C LYS A 189 -25.55 9.65 23.44
N MET A 190 -25.89 9.41 22.17
CA MET A 190 -25.69 8.11 21.54
C MET A 190 -24.21 7.76 21.42
N ALA A 191 -23.39 8.71 20.99
CA ALA A 191 -21.94 8.52 20.89
C ALA A 191 -21.30 8.26 22.27
N GLU A 192 -21.71 9.00 23.30
CA GLU A 192 -21.27 8.76 24.68
C GLU A 192 -21.63 7.37 25.19
N GLU A 193 -22.85 6.90 24.87
CA GLU A 193 -23.30 5.55 25.22
C GLU A 193 -22.44 4.48 24.53
N VAL A 194 -22.14 4.64 23.24
CA VAL A 194 -21.26 3.74 22.47
C VAL A 194 -19.85 3.73 23.08
N VAL A 195 -19.25 4.90 23.29
CA VAL A 195 -17.91 4.99 23.87
C VAL A 195 -17.88 4.30 25.22
N LYS A 196 -18.83 4.60 26.10
CA LYS A 196 -18.88 4.01 27.44
C LYS A 196 -18.98 2.49 27.43
N GLN A 197 -19.81 1.92 26.55
CA GLN A 197 -20.12 0.48 26.57
C GLN A 197 -19.13 -0.38 25.78
N HIS A 198 -18.45 0.19 24.78
CA HIS A 198 -17.63 -0.59 23.84
C HIS A 198 -16.16 -0.12 23.75
N TYR A 199 -15.87 1.17 23.94
CA TYR A 199 -14.55 1.74 23.71
C TYR A 199 -13.89 2.34 24.96
N GLY A 200 -14.62 2.44 26.06
CA GLY A 200 -14.16 3.02 27.32
C GLY A 200 -13.36 2.04 28.18
N PRO A 201 -12.82 2.51 29.30
CA PRO A 201 -12.17 1.65 30.30
C PRO A 201 -13.17 0.65 30.89
N GLY A 202 -12.80 -0.62 30.97
CA GLY A 202 -13.66 -1.67 31.53
C GLY A 202 -14.89 -2.02 30.69
N SER A 203 -14.99 -1.50 29.46
CA SER A 203 -16.01 -1.87 28.49
C SER A 203 -15.83 -3.31 28.00
N GLN A 204 -16.88 -3.87 27.38
CA GLN A 204 -16.71 -5.09 26.62
C GLN A 204 -15.76 -4.82 25.46
N LYS A 205 -14.67 -5.59 25.37
CA LYS A 205 -13.68 -5.38 24.32
C LYS A 205 -14.30 -5.68 22.96
N VAL A 206 -14.42 -4.66 22.11
CA VAL A 206 -14.93 -4.78 20.74
C VAL A 206 -13.80 -4.69 19.73
N TRP A 207 -14.02 -5.31 18.57
CA TRP A 207 -13.14 -5.16 17.42
C TRP A 207 -13.14 -3.72 16.93
N VAL A 208 -11.93 -3.17 16.78
CA VAL A 208 -11.73 -1.85 16.17
C VAL A 208 -11.60 -2.01 14.65
N SER A 209 -12.30 -1.16 13.91
CA SER A 209 -12.25 -1.13 12.45
C SER A 209 -10.99 -0.42 11.94
N ARG A 210 -10.66 -0.61 10.65
CA ARG A 210 -9.58 0.13 9.99
C ARG A 210 -9.80 1.63 10.09
N ASP A 211 -11.01 2.09 9.75
CA ASP A 211 -11.37 3.51 9.76
C ASP A 211 -11.20 4.12 11.14
N PHE A 212 -11.48 3.36 12.20
CA PHE A 212 -11.26 3.82 13.56
C PHE A 212 -9.76 3.94 13.89
N LEU A 213 -8.94 2.99 13.46
CA LEU A 213 -7.48 3.08 13.66
C LEU A 213 -6.85 4.20 12.81
N GLU A 214 -7.34 4.44 11.59
CA GLU A 214 -6.92 5.58 10.75
C GLU A 214 -7.32 6.91 11.39
N PHE A 215 -8.54 6.99 11.96
CA PHE A 215 -8.99 8.13 12.77
C PHE A 215 -8.07 8.37 13.98
N LEU A 216 -7.69 7.31 14.70
CA LEU A 216 -6.77 7.42 15.84
C LEU A 216 -5.39 7.88 15.38
N CYS A 217 -4.88 7.37 14.26
CA CYS A 217 -3.61 7.81 13.68
C CYS A 217 -3.67 9.30 13.31
N GLN A 218 -4.75 9.74 12.67
CA GLN A 218 -4.98 11.16 12.37
C GLN A 218 -5.05 12.01 13.64
N THR A 219 -5.74 11.54 14.68
CA THR A 219 -5.87 12.26 15.95
C THR A 219 -4.53 12.37 16.67
N LEU A 220 -3.74 11.30 16.68
CA LEU A 220 -2.44 11.26 17.32
C LEU A 220 -1.39 12.05 16.53
N PHE A 221 -1.37 12.02 15.20
CA PHE A 221 -0.23 12.54 14.42
C PHE A 221 -0.58 13.66 13.44
N SER A 222 -1.85 14.07 13.39
CA SER A 222 -2.38 14.91 12.30
C SER A 222 -2.11 14.30 10.91
N SER A 223 -1.98 12.97 10.84
CA SER A 223 -1.73 12.21 9.60
C SER A 223 -2.45 10.86 9.66
N THR A 224 -3.24 10.56 8.63
CA THR A 224 -3.86 9.24 8.45
C THR A 224 -2.89 8.18 7.93
N THR A 225 -1.75 8.58 7.37
CA THR A 225 -0.87 7.68 6.59
C THR A 225 0.38 7.24 7.33
N LEU A 226 0.71 7.85 8.47
CA LEU A 226 1.97 7.60 9.17
C LEU A 226 2.14 6.11 9.57
N LEU A 227 1.04 5.45 9.90
CA LEU A 227 0.97 4.03 10.25
C LEU A 227 0.13 3.22 9.24
N PHE A 228 -0.20 3.82 8.09
CA PHE A 228 -1.02 3.21 7.02
C PHE A 228 -0.39 3.49 5.64
N ASP A 229 0.94 3.36 5.55
CA ASP A 229 1.72 3.51 4.33
C ASP A 229 2.32 2.16 3.93
N GLU A 230 1.82 1.59 2.82
CA GLU A 230 2.30 0.33 2.24
C GLU A 230 3.83 0.31 1.97
N LYS A 231 4.43 1.48 1.75
CA LYS A 231 5.88 1.62 1.54
C LYS A 231 6.65 1.91 2.83
N GLY A 232 5.95 2.41 3.85
CA GLY A 232 6.46 2.82 5.15
C GLY A 232 6.04 1.84 6.23
N VAL A 233 5.29 2.32 7.22
CA VAL A 233 4.69 1.50 8.28
C VAL A 233 3.23 1.26 7.92
N GLU A 234 2.78 0.01 7.94
CA GLU A 234 1.40 -0.34 7.59
C GLU A 234 0.79 -1.23 8.68
N ILE A 235 -0.26 -0.74 9.32
CA ILE A 235 -1.16 -1.56 10.12
C ILE A 235 -2.12 -2.25 9.16
N SER A 236 -2.09 -3.59 9.15
CA SER A 236 -2.90 -4.42 8.25
C SER A 236 -3.70 -5.48 9.01
N SER A 237 -4.76 -5.99 8.39
CA SER A 237 -5.51 -7.17 8.86
C SER A 237 -5.53 -8.21 7.75
N LYS A 238 -5.69 -9.49 8.08
CA LYS A 238 -5.80 -10.59 7.10
C LYS A 238 -7.23 -10.71 6.54
N GLY A 239 -7.80 -9.58 6.11
CA GLY A 239 -9.10 -9.51 5.44
C GLY A 239 -10.29 -9.22 6.36
N VAL A 240 -11.48 -9.22 5.75
CA VAL A 240 -12.73 -8.69 6.32
C VAL A 240 -13.30 -9.56 7.46
N SER A 241 -12.86 -10.81 7.54
CA SER A 241 -13.34 -11.81 8.51
C SER A 241 -12.34 -12.11 9.64
N GLU A 242 -11.12 -11.58 9.57
CA GLU A 242 -10.11 -11.84 10.59
C GLU A 242 -10.13 -10.78 11.69
N CYS A 243 -10.36 -11.28 12.89
CA CYS A 243 -10.32 -10.58 14.15
C CYS A 243 -8.86 -10.40 14.61
N HIS A 244 -7.93 -9.89 13.80
CA HIS A 244 -6.59 -9.55 14.33
C HIS A 244 -5.88 -8.48 13.49
N TRP A 245 -5.07 -7.68 14.17
CA TRP A 245 -4.28 -6.60 13.58
C TRP A 245 -2.79 -6.95 13.58
N TYR A 246 -2.14 -6.63 12.47
CA TYR A 246 -0.72 -6.86 12.20
C TYR A 246 -0.02 -5.54 11.91
N LEU A 247 1.31 -5.56 12.00
CA LEU A 247 2.15 -4.43 11.68
C LEU A 247 3.23 -4.85 10.67
N ASP A 248 3.13 -4.32 9.46
CA ASP A 248 4.11 -4.50 8.40
C ASP A 248 5.14 -3.36 8.48
N LEU A 249 6.42 -3.71 8.65
CA LEU A 249 7.53 -2.78 8.82
C LEU A 249 8.65 -3.04 7.79
N PRO A 250 9.50 -2.05 7.47
CA PRO A 250 10.78 -2.30 6.82
C PRO A 250 11.64 -3.28 7.64
N ASP A 251 12.31 -4.23 6.97
CA ASP A 251 13.29 -5.13 7.62
C ASP A 251 14.60 -4.37 7.86
N ASP A 252 14.61 -3.55 8.91
CA ASP A 252 15.69 -2.63 9.25
C ASP A 252 16.17 -2.76 10.71
N GLN A 253 17.18 -1.96 11.06
CA GLN A 253 17.75 -1.97 12.41
C GLN A 253 16.73 -1.57 13.49
N PRO A 254 15.92 -0.49 13.35
CA PRO A 254 14.84 -0.18 14.28
C PRO A 254 13.85 -1.33 14.49
N ALA A 255 13.43 -2.02 13.44
CA ALA A 255 12.50 -3.14 13.55
C ALA A 255 13.13 -4.32 14.32
N THR A 256 14.39 -4.64 14.04
CA THR A 256 15.15 -5.66 14.78
C THR A 256 15.28 -5.30 16.26
N ALA A 257 15.65 -4.05 16.56
CA ALA A 257 15.79 -3.57 17.94
C ALA A 257 14.45 -3.64 18.71
N LEU A 258 13.33 -3.31 18.07
CA LEU A 258 12.00 -3.43 18.68
C LEU A 258 11.68 -4.88 19.04
N ILE A 259 11.92 -5.83 18.12
CA ILE A 259 11.66 -7.26 18.35
C ILE A 259 12.54 -7.78 19.49
N ASP A 260 13.82 -7.42 19.49
CA ASP A 260 14.77 -7.86 20.50
C ASP A 260 14.39 -7.33 21.89
N VAL A 261 13.98 -6.05 21.99
CA VAL A 261 13.55 -5.43 23.25
C VAL A 261 12.22 -5.99 23.74
N ALA A 262 11.21 -6.09 22.86
CA ALA A 262 9.89 -6.61 23.19
C ALA A 262 9.95 -8.06 23.68
N ASN A 263 10.88 -8.86 23.15
CA ASN A 263 11.07 -10.27 23.51
C ASN A 263 12.26 -10.50 24.45
N LYS A 264 12.79 -9.45 25.11
CA LYS A 264 13.91 -9.54 26.05
C LYS A 264 13.45 -10.14 27.38
N GLY A 265 12.95 -11.38 27.37
CA GLY A 265 12.38 -12.04 28.54
C GLY A 265 11.95 -13.46 28.20
N TYR A 266 11.24 -14.11 29.13
CA TYR A 266 10.70 -15.46 28.88
C TYR A 266 9.49 -15.45 27.96
N MET A 267 8.76 -14.33 27.90
CA MET A 267 7.60 -14.16 27.03
C MET A 267 8.04 -13.64 25.66
N LYS A 268 7.59 -14.31 24.60
CA LYS A 268 7.78 -13.90 23.20
C LYS A 268 6.50 -13.27 22.69
N ASP A 269 6.22 -12.06 23.17
CA ASP A 269 4.95 -11.38 22.98
C ASP A 269 4.80 -10.78 21.57
N LEU A 270 5.90 -10.38 20.93
CA LEU A 270 5.90 -9.82 19.57
C LEU A 270 6.47 -10.83 18.57
N ARG A 271 5.63 -11.37 17.69
CA ARG A 271 6.05 -12.44 16.76
C ARG A 271 6.31 -11.90 15.37
N VAL A 272 7.38 -12.39 14.74
CA VAL A 272 7.58 -12.23 13.29
C VAL A 272 6.87 -13.38 12.61
N ILE A 273 5.84 -13.08 11.82
CA ILE A 273 5.03 -14.11 11.14
C ILE A 273 5.31 -14.22 9.65
N ASP A 274 5.95 -13.20 9.05
CA ASP A 274 6.37 -13.24 7.65
C ASP A 274 7.56 -12.30 7.41
N ARG A 275 8.38 -12.62 6.41
CA ARG A 275 9.40 -11.73 5.85
C ARG A 275 9.25 -11.74 4.33
N PHE A 276 8.93 -10.60 3.76
CA PHE A 276 8.54 -10.49 2.36
C PHE A 276 9.20 -9.29 1.67
N VAL A 277 9.08 -9.23 0.35
CA VAL A 277 9.68 -8.18 -0.46
C VAL A 277 8.60 -7.47 -1.27
N ILE A 278 8.46 -6.17 -1.09
CA ILE A 278 7.62 -5.35 -1.96
C ILE A 278 8.45 -4.88 -3.15
N VAL A 279 8.08 -5.35 -4.34
CA VAL A 279 8.66 -4.90 -5.61
C VAL A 279 7.87 -3.70 -6.11
N ASN A 280 8.56 -2.59 -6.37
CA ASN A 280 7.92 -1.37 -6.84
C ASN A 280 7.58 -1.53 -8.34
N LYS A 281 6.35 -1.99 -8.65
CA LYS A 281 5.88 -2.31 -10.02
C LYS A 281 6.21 -1.27 -11.10
N PRO A 282 6.12 0.05 -10.86
CA PRO A 282 6.48 1.06 -11.86
C PRO A 282 7.97 1.04 -12.25
N ILE A 283 8.86 0.74 -11.30
CA ILE A 283 10.31 0.68 -11.53
C ILE A 283 10.69 -0.64 -12.22
N ALA A 284 10.06 -1.75 -11.83
CA ALA A 284 10.24 -3.03 -12.50
C ALA A 284 9.83 -2.96 -13.99
N ASN A 285 8.66 -2.40 -14.28
CA ASN A 285 8.17 -2.20 -15.65
C ASN A 285 9.07 -1.23 -16.45
N LEU A 286 9.59 -0.17 -15.82
CA LEU A 286 10.56 0.72 -16.46
C LEU A 286 11.87 0.00 -16.81
N ASN A 287 12.36 -0.90 -15.96
CA ASN A 287 13.57 -1.66 -16.21
C ASN A 287 13.35 -2.73 -17.29
N GLU A 288 12.23 -3.43 -17.27
CA GLU A 288 11.84 -4.36 -18.35
C GLU A 288 11.77 -3.66 -19.70
N LYS A 289 11.16 -2.47 -19.78
CA LYS A 289 11.12 -1.68 -21.03
C LYS A 289 12.50 -1.21 -21.48
N LYS A 290 13.43 -0.89 -20.57
CA LYS A 290 14.81 -0.52 -20.91
C LYS A 290 15.60 -1.70 -21.47
N GLU A 291 15.45 -2.89 -20.90
CA GLU A 291 16.10 -4.10 -21.44
C GLU A 291 15.51 -4.49 -22.80
N ALA A 292 14.17 -4.45 -22.95
CA ALA A 292 13.53 -4.68 -24.24
C ALA A 292 13.99 -3.68 -25.33
N LEU A 293 14.19 -2.41 -24.97
CA LEU A 293 14.75 -1.40 -25.89
C LEU A 293 16.17 -1.75 -26.31
N LYS A 294 17.02 -2.17 -25.35
CA LYS A 294 18.42 -2.54 -25.62
C LYS A 294 18.54 -3.78 -26.51
N GLU A 295 17.73 -4.81 -26.25
CA GLU A 295 17.68 -6.02 -27.08
C GLU A 295 17.20 -5.69 -28.50
N LEU A 296 16.15 -4.88 -28.63
CA LEU A 296 15.60 -4.49 -29.93
C LEU A 296 16.56 -3.60 -30.73
N ASP A 297 17.28 -2.68 -30.08
CA ASP A 297 18.35 -1.89 -30.69
C ASP A 297 19.45 -2.83 -31.23
N GLN A 298 19.86 -3.85 -30.47
CA GLN A 298 20.88 -4.81 -30.89
C GLN A 298 20.42 -5.62 -32.11
N VAL A 299 19.18 -6.11 -32.13
CA VAL A 299 18.61 -6.81 -33.29
C VAL A 299 18.53 -5.87 -34.51
N CYS A 300 18.12 -4.62 -34.32
CA CYS A 300 18.06 -3.64 -35.41
C CYS A 300 19.43 -3.37 -36.02
N GLN A 301 20.48 -3.23 -35.20
CA GLN A 301 21.86 -3.05 -35.68
C GLN A 301 22.38 -4.29 -36.42
N SER A 302 22.05 -5.49 -35.92
CA SER A 302 22.40 -6.75 -36.62
C SER A 302 21.75 -6.82 -38.00
N ASN A 303 20.46 -6.48 -38.12
CA ASN A 303 19.75 -6.50 -39.39
C ASN A 303 20.29 -5.44 -40.37
N ILE A 304 20.69 -4.26 -39.88
CA ILE A 304 21.33 -3.22 -40.72
C ILE A 304 22.67 -3.71 -41.27
N ALA A 305 23.47 -4.38 -40.43
CA ALA A 305 24.74 -4.97 -40.87
C ALA A 305 24.51 -6.06 -41.94
N GLU A 306 23.56 -6.96 -41.70
CA GLU A 306 23.19 -8.01 -42.65
C GLU A 306 22.63 -7.46 -43.97
N PHE A 307 21.86 -6.36 -43.91
CA PHE A 307 21.35 -5.68 -45.10
C PHE A 307 22.51 -5.13 -45.94
N LYS A 308 23.50 -4.49 -45.30
CA LYS A 308 24.68 -3.94 -45.98
C LYS A 308 25.54 -5.05 -46.61
N GLU A 309 25.72 -6.17 -45.93
CA GLU A 309 26.43 -7.33 -46.45
C GLU A 309 25.69 -7.95 -47.65
N THR A 310 24.39 -8.17 -47.53
CA THR A 310 23.56 -8.71 -48.62
C THR A 310 23.59 -7.77 -49.84
N LEU A 311 23.53 -6.46 -49.61
CA LEU A 311 23.59 -5.47 -50.68
C LEU A 311 24.94 -5.48 -51.41
N GLN A 312 26.06 -5.68 -50.69
CA GLN A 312 27.37 -5.82 -51.32
C GLN A 312 27.43 -7.03 -52.25
N ILE A 313 26.80 -8.16 -51.88
CA ILE A 313 26.72 -9.35 -52.74
C ILE A 313 25.93 -9.02 -54.02
N VAL A 314 24.79 -8.36 -53.90
CA VAL A 314 23.99 -7.91 -55.06
C VAL A 314 24.78 -6.96 -55.96
N GLN A 315 25.52 -6.02 -55.37
CA GLN A 315 26.35 -5.06 -56.10
C GLN A 315 27.52 -5.72 -56.85
N LEU A 316 28.02 -6.85 -56.37
CA LEU A 316 29.08 -7.63 -57.05
C LEU A 316 28.55 -8.46 -58.22
N GLN A 317 27.29 -8.92 -58.14
CA GLN A 317 26.65 -9.73 -59.18
C GLN A 317 26.16 -8.87 -60.34
N ILE A 318 25.63 -7.67 -60.06
CA ILE A 318 25.21 -6.72 -61.10
C ILE A 318 26.44 -6.01 -61.67
N LYS A 319 26.50 -5.82 -63.01
CA LYS A 319 27.63 -5.17 -63.71
C LYS A 319 28.15 -3.94 -62.93
N PRO A 320 29.47 -3.87 -62.64
CA PRO A 320 30.02 -2.80 -61.82
C PRO A 320 29.73 -1.43 -62.44
N GLY A 321 29.07 -0.55 -61.68
CA GLY A 321 28.75 0.83 -62.07
C GLY A 321 27.27 1.17 -62.24
N ASN A 322 26.32 0.30 -61.86
CA ASN A 322 24.91 0.70 -61.84
C ASN A 322 24.63 1.67 -60.67
N GLU A 323 24.31 2.93 -61.01
CA GLU A 323 24.07 4.00 -60.03
C GLU A 323 22.87 3.72 -59.12
N LEU A 324 21.80 3.09 -59.63
CA LEU A 324 20.58 2.80 -58.85
C LEU A 324 20.85 1.76 -57.76
N VAL A 325 21.60 0.71 -58.08
CA VAL A 325 21.97 -0.34 -57.11
C VAL A 325 23.01 0.18 -56.10
N THR A 326 23.89 1.07 -56.55
CA THR A 326 24.88 1.72 -55.67
C THR A 326 24.19 2.64 -54.66
N ALA A 327 23.18 3.38 -55.10
CA ALA A 327 22.41 4.31 -54.28
C ALA A 327 21.65 3.63 -53.13
N LEU A 328 21.32 2.34 -53.24
CA LEU A 328 20.72 1.56 -52.14
C LEU A 328 21.62 1.51 -50.89
N GLY A 329 22.93 1.75 -51.04
CA GLY A 329 23.89 1.75 -49.93
C GLY A 329 23.98 3.09 -49.19
N TYR A 330 23.33 4.14 -49.69
CA TYR A 330 23.40 5.49 -49.12
C TYR A 330 22.42 5.67 -47.97
N PHE A 331 22.63 4.91 -46.89
CA PHE A 331 21.88 5.09 -45.65
C PHE A 331 22.72 4.80 -44.40
N ASP A 332 22.50 5.61 -43.37
CA ASP A 332 23.12 5.43 -42.06
C ASP A 332 22.24 4.62 -41.11
N LYS A 333 20.93 4.88 -41.10
CA LYS A 333 19.99 4.30 -40.14
C LYS A 333 18.79 3.63 -40.80
N GLU A 334 18.13 4.29 -41.75
CA GLU A 334 16.92 3.78 -42.38
C GLU A 334 17.23 3.23 -43.78
N PRO A 335 17.10 1.92 -44.01
CA PRO A 335 17.37 1.33 -45.32
C PRO A 335 16.30 1.74 -46.34
N PRO A 336 16.60 1.64 -47.65
CA PRO A 336 15.60 1.86 -48.69
C PRO A 336 14.37 0.97 -48.53
N ASP A 337 13.20 1.49 -48.89
CA ASP A 337 11.94 0.74 -48.84
C ASP A 337 11.84 -0.28 -49.98
N GLU A 338 10.87 -1.20 -49.86
CA GLU A 338 10.64 -2.24 -50.87
C GLU A 338 10.44 -1.68 -52.30
N PRO A 339 9.65 -0.60 -52.53
CA PRO A 339 9.56 0.03 -53.84
C PRO A 339 10.90 0.50 -54.40
N THR A 340 11.76 1.09 -53.58
CA THR A 340 13.09 1.58 -54.00
C THR A 340 14.01 0.41 -54.33
N ILE A 341 14.05 -0.63 -53.48
CA ILE A 341 14.82 -1.87 -53.72
C ILE A 341 14.35 -2.54 -55.02
N SER A 342 13.03 -2.66 -55.18
CA SER A 342 12.40 -3.28 -56.35
C SER A 342 12.75 -2.53 -57.64
N THR A 343 12.66 -1.21 -57.63
CA THR A 343 12.98 -0.38 -58.80
C THR A 343 14.44 -0.55 -59.25
N ALA A 344 15.35 -0.67 -58.29
CA ALA A 344 16.78 -0.83 -58.57
C ALA A 344 17.16 -2.25 -59.01
N ILE A 345 16.53 -3.30 -58.47
CA ILE A 345 16.98 -4.69 -58.65
C ILE A 345 16.12 -5.47 -59.65
N LEU A 346 14.80 -5.24 -59.74
CA LEU A 346 13.90 -5.98 -60.63
C LEU A 346 14.37 -6.10 -62.09
N PRO A 347 14.97 -5.05 -62.71
CA PRO A 347 15.44 -5.15 -64.10
C PRO A 347 16.51 -6.23 -64.32
N PHE A 348 17.22 -6.65 -63.27
CA PHE A 348 18.31 -7.63 -63.35
C PHE A 348 17.87 -9.05 -62.99
N LEU A 349 16.70 -9.22 -62.36
CA LEU A 349 16.20 -10.51 -61.91
C LEU A 349 15.84 -11.47 -63.06
N ALA A 350 15.56 -10.94 -64.25
CA ALA A 350 15.29 -11.76 -65.44
C ALA A 350 16.55 -12.40 -66.04
N GLU A 351 17.74 -11.92 -65.67
CA GLU A 351 19.02 -12.35 -66.23
C GLU A 351 19.79 -13.30 -65.30
N GLU A 352 19.54 -13.27 -63.98
CA GLU A 352 20.24 -14.09 -62.99
C GLU A 352 19.30 -14.61 -61.88
N ASP A 353 18.96 -15.91 -61.94
CA ASP A 353 18.15 -16.58 -60.93
C ASP A 353 18.74 -16.50 -59.51
N SER A 354 20.08 -16.35 -59.37
CA SER A 354 20.78 -16.21 -58.10
C SER A 354 20.53 -14.88 -57.38
N LEU A 355 20.06 -13.84 -58.08
CA LEU A 355 19.73 -12.54 -57.48
C LEU A 355 18.41 -12.58 -56.71
N MET A 356 17.49 -13.48 -57.07
CA MET A 356 16.16 -13.56 -56.43
C MET A 356 16.22 -13.80 -54.93
N THR A 357 17.16 -14.65 -54.47
CA THR A 357 17.36 -14.93 -53.05
C THR A 357 17.83 -13.69 -52.29
N HIS A 358 18.84 -12.98 -52.81
CA HIS A 358 19.38 -11.79 -52.17
C HIS A 358 18.40 -10.61 -52.21
N TYR A 359 17.65 -10.46 -53.31
CA TYR A 359 16.55 -9.49 -53.40
C TYR A 359 15.50 -9.75 -52.31
N THR A 360 15.06 -11.00 -52.15
CA THR A 360 14.07 -11.38 -51.14
C THR A 360 14.59 -11.08 -49.73
N GLN A 361 15.87 -11.39 -49.46
CA GLN A 361 16.51 -11.09 -48.18
C GLN A 361 16.60 -9.59 -47.91
N LEU A 362 16.97 -8.76 -48.90
CA LEU A 362 16.99 -7.30 -48.75
C LEU A 362 15.61 -6.73 -48.42
N VAL A 363 14.55 -7.20 -49.10
CA VAL A 363 13.17 -6.76 -48.81
C VAL A 363 12.74 -7.16 -47.41
N LEU A 364 13.04 -8.40 -46.99
CA LEU A 364 12.72 -8.88 -45.63
C LEU A 364 13.47 -8.10 -44.55
N LEU A 365 14.76 -7.85 -44.75
CA LEU A 365 15.60 -7.08 -43.83
C LEU A 365 15.14 -5.62 -43.75
N SER A 366 14.82 -4.98 -44.88
CA SER A 366 14.28 -3.61 -44.90
C SER A 366 12.99 -3.51 -44.08
N LYS A 367 12.04 -4.44 -44.27
CA LYS A 367 10.80 -4.51 -43.48
C LYS A 367 11.09 -4.73 -41.99
N ALA A 368 11.99 -5.66 -41.65
CA ALA A 368 12.34 -5.96 -40.27
C ALA A 368 13.01 -4.76 -39.56
N ILE A 369 13.89 -4.03 -40.25
CA ILE A 369 14.55 -2.83 -39.73
C ILE A 369 13.50 -1.74 -39.47
N HIS A 370 12.61 -1.46 -40.42
CA HIS A 370 11.56 -0.45 -40.25
C HIS A 370 10.60 -0.78 -39.09
N GLN A 371 10.21 -2.05 -38.94
CA GLN A 371 9.40 -2.51 -37.81
C GLN A 371 10.13 -2.34 -36.47
N SER A 372 11.41 -2.70 -36.41
CA SER A 372 12.23 -2.51 -35.20
C SER A 372 12.36 -1.04 -34.85
N GLN A 373 12.63 -0.16 -35.81
CA GLN A 373 12.75 1.29 -35.59
C GLN A 373 11.46 1.93 -35.07
N THR A 374 10.31 1.50 -35.58
CA THR A 374 9.01 1.96 -35.11
C THR A 374 8.76 1.55 -33.66
N LYS A 375 9.08 0.28 -33.31
CA LYS A 375 8.97 -0.23 -31.94
C LYS A 375 9.97 0.44 -30.99
N ILE A 376 11.19 0.73 -31.44
CA ILE A 376 12.21 1.48 -30.69
C ILE A 376 11.68 2.88 -30.35
N ALA A 377 11.13 3.61 -31.35
CA ALA A 377 10.57 4.93 -31.14
C ALA A 377 9.41 4.91 -30.12
N GLN A 378 8.52 3.92 -30.22
CA GLN A 378 7.42 3.75 -29.27
C GLN A 378 7.93 3.48 -27.84
N LEU A 379 8.90 2.57 -27.68
CA LEU A 379 9.47 2.25 -26.36
C LEU A 379 10.21 3.44 -25.75
N GLN A 380 10.90 4.25 -26.56
CA GLN A 380 11.58 5.46 -26.09
C GLN A 380 10.58 6.49 -25.56
N GLU A 381 9.45 6.71 -26.24
CA GLU A 381 8.42 7.63 -25.78
C GLU A 381 7.72 7.10 -24.52
N ASP A 382 7.39 5.80 -24.46
CA ASP A 382 6.83 5.16 -23.26
C ASP A 382 7.73 5.34 -22.03
N ILE A 383 9.05 5.11 -22.19
CA ILE A 383 10.05 5.29 -21.13
C ILE A 383 10.10 6.76 -20.67
N LYS A 384 10.00 7.71 -21.60
CA LYS A 384 10.01 9.14 -21.32
C LYS A 384 8.78 9.56 -20.52
N VAL A 385 7.58 9.11 -20.94
CA VAL A 385 6.32 9.35 -20.22
C VAL A 385 6.39 8.79 -18.80
N MET A 386 6.86 7.56 -18.63
CA MET A 386 7.00 6.91 -17.32
C MET A 386 7.97 7.67 -16.39
N LYS A 387 9.09 8.17 -16.93
CA LYS A 387 10.02 9.03 -16.15
C LYS A 387 9.34 10.32 -15.69
N THR A 388 8.59 11.00 -16.56
CA THR A 388 7.89 12.25 -16.21
C THR A 388 6.76 12.05 -15.20
N GLN A 389 6.07 10.91 -15.23
CA GLN A 389 5.04 10.56 -14.23
C GLN A 389 5.67 10.19 -12.87
N SER A 390 6.86 9.59 -12.86
CA SER A 390 7.59 9.31 -11.62
C SER A 390 8.13 10.57 -10.94
N SER A 391 8.53 11.60 -11.70
CA SER A 391 9.00 12.89 -11.16
C SER A 391 7.88 13.81 -10.67
N SER A 392 6.67 13.70 -11.22
CA SER A 392 5.52 14.54 -10.86
C SER A 392 4.78 14.06 -9.61
N LYS A 393 4.93 12.79 -9.21
CA LYS A 393 4.38 12.26 -7.94
C LYS A 393 5.13 12.70 -6.69
N VAL A 394 6.25 13.43 -6.81
CA VAL A 394 6.99 14.01 -5.66
C VAL A 394 6.34 15.33 -5.19
N THR A 395 5.38 15.89 -5.93
CA THR A 395 4.66 17.11 -5.55
C THR A 395 3.18 17.00 -5.93
N GLY A 396 2.34 16.42 -5.06
CA GLY A 396 0.89 16.44 -5.23
C GLY A 396 0.12 15.23 -4.67
N VAL A 397 -0.24 15.32 -3.39
CA VAL A 397 -1.56 15.06 -2.76
C VAL A 397 -2.51 13.97 -3.34
N THR A 398 -3.04 13.16 -2.40
CA THR A 398 -4.29 12.37 -2.40
C THR A 398 -4.46 11.17 -3.34
N GLY A 399 -4.66 10.00 -2.72
CA GLY A 399 -5.66 9.01 -3.08
C GLY A 399 -5.56 8.39 -4.46
N PHE A 400 -4.75 7.34 -4.63
CA PHE A 400 -4.99 6.31 -5.63
C PHE A 400 -4.32 5.01 -5.18
N PHE A 401 -5.14 3.96 -5.00
CA PHE A 401 -4.72 2.61 -4.62
C PHE A 401 -3.62 2.08 -5.56
N ALA A 402 -2.49 1.66 -4.98
CA ALA A 402 -1.50 0.86 -5.68
C ALA A 402 -1.78 -0.61 -5.36
N THR A 403 -2.32 -1.37 -6.32
CA THR A 403 -2.39 -2.82 -6.20
C THR A 403 -0.98 -3.41 -6.27
N THR A 404 -0.37 -3.62 -5.11
CA THR A 404 0.86 -4.40 -4.97
C THR A 404 0.52 -5.89 -4.89
N SER A 405 1.40 -6.74 -5.41
CA SER A 405 1.25 -8.20 -5.35
C SER A 405 2.37 -8.75 -4.48
N THR A 406 2.00 -9.45 -3.42
CA THR A 406 2.92 -10.07 -2.47
C THR A 406 3.48 -11.37 -3.06
N ILE A 407 4.80 -11.54 -3.03
CA ILE A 407 5.43 -12.85 -3.21
C ILE A 407 5.86 -13.29 -1.81
N SER A 408 5.13 -14.24 -1.21
CA SER A 408 5.50 -14.84 0.06
C SER A 408 6.36 -16.08 -0.18
N HIS A 409 7.44 -16.22 0.59
CA HIS A 409 8.14 -17.48 0.75
C HIS A 409 7.72 -18.07 2.08
N ILE A 410 6.74 -18.97 2.07
CA ILE A 410 6.33 -19.71 3.26
C ILE A 410 7.37 -20.82 3.49
N GLU A 411 8.21 -20.67 4.52
CA GLU A 411 8.85 -21.82 5.14
C GLU A 411 7.75 -22.66 5.80
N LYS A 412 7.51 -23.85 5.24
CA LYS A 412 6.62 -24.85 5.83
C LYS A 412 7.31 -25.44 7.05
N ASP A 413 6.83 -25.09 8.24
CA ASP A 413 6.86 -26.01 9.37
C ASP A 413 5.41 -26.22 9.86
N CYS A 414 4.98 -27.47 9.74
CA CYS A 414 3.64 -27.95 10.05
C CYS A 414 3.47 -28.24 11.55
N ASP A 415 2.19 -28.17 11.95
CA ASP A 415 1.53 -28.87 13.05
C ASP A 415 1.76 -28.40 14.49
N ASN A 416 0.77 -27.64 15.00
CA ASN A 416 -0.21 -28.18 15.95
C ASN A 416 -1.23 -27.10 16.35
N SER A 417 -2.46 -27.21 15.84
CA SER A 417 -3.61 -26.46 16.34
C SER A 417 -4.28 -27.24 17.48
N PRO A 418 -4.55 -26.64 18.65
CA PRO A 418 -5.54 -27.17 19.57
C PRO A 418 -6.92 -26.58 19.27
N ASN A 419 -7.91 -27.46 19.23
CA ASN A 419 -9.34 -27.19 19.08
C ASN A 419 -9.84 -26.19 20.13
N CYS A 420 -10.62 -25.19 19.68
CA CYS A 420 -11.49 -24.40 20.54
C CYS A 420 -12.80 -25.15 20.82
N SER A 421 -13.15 -25.27 22.10
CA SER A 421 -14.49 -25.53 22.61
C SER A 421 -14.95 -24.31 23.40
#